data_AF-A0A966QMU7-F1
#
_entry.id   AF-A0A966QMU7-F1
#
_cell.length_a   1.000
_cell.length_b   1.000
_cell.length_c   1.000
_cell.angle_alpha   90.00
_cell.angle_beta   90.00
_cell.angle_gamma   90.00
#
_symmetry.space_group_name_H-M   'P 1'
#
loop_
_entity.id
_entity.type
_entity.pdbx_description
1 polymer ?
#
loop_
_entity_poly.entity_id
_entity_poly.type
_entity_poly.pdbx_seq_one_letter_code
_entity_poly.pdbx_strand_id
1 'polypeptide(L)'
;MAKQVTWTIGAKLWRSRGRIKASPTFSWAEREWLLLLSPTQGNFRASADVQVHLKCNALDPPALPVEITLRVNDTQQAQRWHFAQRAVSTSEPIAVPRETLTLTLELTLAQPLPPGRVQRS
;
A
#
# COMPACT_ATOMS: atom_id res chain seq x y z
N MET A 1 4.28 17.91 -2.40
CA MET A 1 2.83 17.84 -2.12
C MET A 1 2.52 16.45 -1.55
N ALA A 2 1.77 16.36 -0.45
CA ALA A 2 1.36 15.10 0.16
C ALA A 2 -0.10 14.78 -0.17
N LYS A 3 -0.48 13.50 -0.23
CA LYS A 3 -1.85 13.03 -0.41
C LYS A 3 -2.14 11.88 0.52
N GLN A 4 -3.24 12.00 1.26
CA GLN A 4 -3.73 10.94 2.13
C GLN A 4 -4.97 10.28 1.51
N VAL A 5 -5.04 8.96 1.60
CA VAL A 5 -6.14 8.12 1.14
C VAL A 5 -6.49 7.12 2.23
N THR A 6 -7.77 7.01 2.56
CA THR A 6 -8.25 6.06 3.56
C THR A 6 -9.16 5.04 2.90
N TRP A 7 -8.90 3.75 3.15
CA TRP A 7 -9.69 2.65 2.66
C TRP A 7 -10.11 1.73 3.80
N THR A 8 -11.42 1.71 4.09
CA THR A 8 -12.01 0.81 5.08
C THR A 8 -12.53 -0.46 4.42
N ILE A 9 -12.16 -1.60 4.97
CA ILE A 9 -12.55 -2.93 4.51
C ILE A 9 -13.26 -3.63 5.66
N GLY A 10 -14.53 -3.99 5.43
CA GLY A 10 -15.30 -4.69 6.45
C GLY A 10 -14.83 -6.13 6.67
N ALA A 11 -15.16 -6.67 7.84
CA ALA A 11 -14.84 -8.05 8.26
C ALA A 11 -15.32 -9.15 7.29
N LYS A 12 -16.24 -8.82 6.37
CA LYS A 12 -16.67 -9.72 5.29
C LYS A 12 -15.52 -10.15 4.37
N LEU A 13 -14.43 -9.38 4.29
CA LEU A 13 -13.22 -9.77 3.54
C LEU A 13 -12.71 -11.16 3.97
N TRP A 14 -12.63 -11.41 5.28
CA TRP A 14 -12.11 -12.66 5.84
C TRP A 14 -12.98 -13.88 5.57
N ARG A 15 -14.22 -13.67 5.12
CA ARG A 15 -15.13 -14.73 4.68
C ARG A 15 -15.06 -14.98 3.18
N SER A 16 -14.33 -14.14 2.44
CA SER A 16 -14.20 -14.21 0.98
C SER A 16 -13.27 -15.34 0.57
N ARG A 17 -13.71 -16.14 -0.42
CA ARG A 17 -12.84 -17.07 -1.16
C ARG A 17 -12.01 -16.39 -2.26
N GLY A 18 -12.20 -15.08 -2.45
CA GLY A 18 -11.45 -14.28 -3.43
C GLY A 18 -9.95 -14.19 -3.12
N ARG A 19 -9.16 -13.92 -4.15
CA ARG A 19 -7.68 -13.86 -4.10
C ARG A 19 -7.11 -12.46 -4.06
N ILE A 20 -7.85 -11.44 -4.50
CA ILE A 20 -7.39 -10.04 -4.47
C ILE A 20 -8.60 -9.15 -4.18
N LYS A 21 -8.40 -8.07 -3.43
CA LYS A 21 -9.35 -6.96 -3.32
C LYS A 21 -8.68 -5.67 -3.73
N ALA A 22 -9.40 -4.84 -4.47
CA ALA A 22 -8.93 -3.53 -4.87
C ALA A 22 -9.69 -2.44 -4.09
N SER A 23 -8.98 -1.37 -3.73
CA SER A 23 -9.61 -0.12 -3.32
C SER A 23 -10.27 0.58 -4.51
N PRO A 24 -11.12 1.60 -4.28
CA PRO A 24 -11.41 2.59 -5.30
C PRO A 24 -10.12 3.20 -5.87
N THR A 25 -10.16 3.60 -7.13
CA THR A 25 -9.08 4.36 -7.76
C THR A 25 -9.06 5.78 -7.21
N PHE A 26 -7.89 6.39 -7.15
CA PHE A 26 -7.71 7.78 -6.74
C PHE A 26 -6.64 8.47 -7.57
N SER A 27 -6.80 9.78 -7.77
CA SER A 27 -5.88 10.59 -8.57
C SER A 27 -4.84 11.28 -7.68
N TRP A 28 -3.57 11.20 -8.06
CA TRP A 28 -2.46 11.94 -7.45
C TRP A 28 -1.27 12.07 -8.40
N ALA A 29 -0.63 13.25 -8.42
CA ALA A 29 0.47 13.58 -9.33
C ALA A 29 0.14 13.25 -10.80
N GLU A 30 -1.05 13.69 -11.24
CA GLU A 30 -1.59 13.49 -12.61
C GLU A 30 -1.78 12.01 -13.01
N ARG A 31 -1.87 11.11 -12.03
CA ARG A 31 -1.94 9.66 -12.25
C ARG A 31 -3.05 9.02 -11.44
N GLU A 32 -3.53 7.88 -11.94
CA GLU A 32 -4.48 7.04 -11.21
C GLU A 32 -3.77 5.93 -10.45
N TRP A 33 -4.16 5.78 -9.19
CA TRP A 33 -3.58 4.83 -8.25
C TRP A 33 -4.69 4.01 -7.61
N LEU A 34 -4.35 2.80 -7.17
CA LEU A 34 -5.22 1.95 -6.35
C LEU A 34 -4.40 1.06 -5.44
N LEU A 35 -4.98 0.68 -4.30
CA LEU A 35 -4.42 -0.33 -3.40
C LEU A 35 -5.00 -1.70 -3.76
N LEU A 36 -4.13 -2.71 -3.71
CA LEU A 36 -4.51 -4.12 -3.81
C LEU A 36 -4.18 -4.80 -2.49
N LEU A 37 -5.10 -5.62 -2.01
CA LEU A 37 -4.90 -6.56 -0.93
C LEU A 37 -4.90 -7.96 -1.49
N SER A 38 -3.91 -8.77 -1.16
CA SER A 38 -3.87 -10.20 -1.47
C SER A 38 -3.62 -11.01 -0.19
N PRO A 39 -4.24 -12.19 -0.05
CA PRO A 39 -3.92 -13.14 1.00
C PRO A 39 -2.51 -13.69 0.78
N THR A 40 -1.78 -13.96 1.87
CA THR A 40 -0.49 -14.66 1.78
C THR A 40 -0.65 -16.15 1.50
N GLN A 41 -1.81 -16.74 1.80
CA GLN A 41 -2.07 -18.17 1.65
C GLN A 41 -3.44 -18.43 1.02
N GLY A 42 -3.48 -18.72 -0.28
CA GLY A 42 -4.65 -19.23 -1.00
C GLY A 42 -5.83 -18.24 -1.11
N ASN A 43 -6.51 -17.96 0.01
CA ASN A 43 -7.62 -17.01 0.14
C ASN A 43 -7.57 -16.28 1.49
N PHE A 44 -8.37 -15.22 1.65
CA PHE A 44 -8.42 -14.42 2.87
C PHE A 44 -8.84 -15.21 4.10
N ARG A 45 -9.69 -16.24 3.95
CA ARG A 45 -10.11 -17.08 5.09
C ARG A 45 -8.97 -17.90 5.68
N ALA A 46 -8.07 -18.38 4.83
CA ALA A 46 -6.94 -19.23 5.22
C ALA A 46 -5.71 -18.43 5.66
N SER A 47 -5.64 -17.14 5.34
CA SER A 47 -4.47 -16.33 5.65
C SER A 47 -4.52 -15.72 7.05
N ALA A 48 -3.37 -15.68 7.72
CA ALA A 48 -3.15 -14.89 8.94
C ALA A 48 -2.72 -13.45 8.59
N ASP A 49 -1.96 -13.31 7.50
CA ASP A 49 -1.44 -12.05 7.01
C ASP A 49 -1.99 -11.73 5.62
N VAL A 50 -1.91 -10.46 5.24
CA VAL A 50 -2.20 -10.02 3.87
C VAL A 50 -1.03 -9.21 3.34
N GLN A 51 -0.85 -9.25 2.03
CA GLN A 51 0.05 -8.36 1.32
C GLN A 51 -0.75 -7.17 0.79
N VAL A 52 -0.24 -5.96 1.03
CA VAL A 52 -0.73 -4.74 0.41
C VAL A 52 0.20 -4.39 -0.74
N HIS A 53 -0.37 -4.09 -1.90
CA HIS A 53 0.34 -3.60 -3.06
C HIS A 53 -0.25 -2.24 -3.45
N LEU A 54 0.59 -1.31 -3.90
CA LEU A 54 0.13 -0.09 -4.53
C LEU A 54 0.33 -0.20 -6.04
N LYS A 55 -0.72 0.02 -6.82
CA LYS A 55 -0.64 0.00 -8.28
C LYS A 55 -0.89 1.40 -8.84
N CYS A 56 0.02 1.87 -9.68
CA CYS A 56 -0.21 3.01 -10.57
C CYS A 56 -0.73 2.47 -11.91
N ASN A 57 -1.85 3.00 -12.42
CA ASN A 57 -2.46 2.57 -13.67
C ASN A 57 -1.85 3.24 -14.93
N ALA A 58 -0.74 3.97 -14.79
CA ALA A 58 -0.09 4.61 -15.92
C ALA A 58 0.87 3.65 -16.66
N LEU A 59 0.90 3.75 -17.99
CA LEU A 59 1.84 3.01 -18.86
C LEU A 59 3.30 3.41 -18.60
N ASP A 60 3.54 4.65 -18.18
CA ASP A 60 4.86 5.16 -17.81
C ASP A 60 4.94 5.41 -16.30
N PRO A 61 6.06 5.13 -15.60
CA PRO A 61 6.21 5.42 -14.17
C PRO A 61 6.30 6.93 -13.89
N PRO A 62 6.00 7.41 -12.66
CA PRO A 62 6.26 8.80 -12.28
C PRO A 62 7.75 9.13 -12.42
N ALA A 63 8.05 10.31 -12.98
CA ALA A 63 9.42 10.80 -13.13
C ALA A 63 10.08 11.09 -11.77
N LEU A 64 9.28 11.33 -10.73
CA LEU A 64 9.73 11.71 -9.40
C LEU A 64 9.66 10.53 -8.43
N PRO A 65 10.61 10.46 -7.47
CA PRO A 65 10.56 9.45 -6.43
C PRO A 65 9.38 9.70 -5.49
N VAL A 66 8.79 8.62 -4.99
CA VAL A 66 7.59 8.65 -4.14
C VAL A 66 7.88 7.91 -2.84
N GLU A 67 7.60 8.55 -1.72
CA GLU A 67 7.55 7.90 -0.40
C GLU A 67 6.09 7.59 -0.05
N ILE A 68 5.86 6.36 0.41
CA ILE A 68 4.55 5.85 0.77
C ILE A 68 4.61 5.40 2.21
N THR A 69 3.72 5.92 3.04
CA THR A 69 3.52 5.45 4.40
C THR A 69 2.12 4.82 4.49
N LEU A 70 2.05 3.54 4.82
CA LEU A 70 0.81 2.84 5.10
C LEU A 70 0.66 2.65 6.61
N ARG A 71 -0.53 2.97 7.12
CA ARG A 71 -0.94 2.72 8.49
C ARG A 71 -2.16 1.82 8.52
N VAL A 72 -2.14 0.86 9.43
CA VAL A 72 -3.25 -0.04 9.71
C VAL A 72 -3.87 0.38 11.04
N ASN A 73 -5.20 0.47 11.12
CA ASN A 73 -5.89 0.84 12.37
C ASN A 73 -5.42 -0.01 13.57
N ASP A 74 -5.36 0.63 14.74
CA ASP A 74 -5.01 0.06 16.04
C ASP A 74 -3.63 -0.61 16.13
N THR A 75 -2.77 -0.43 15.13
CA THR A 75 -1.35 -0.76 15.24
C THR A 75 -0.55 0.53 15.38
N GLN A 76 0.40 0.56 16.32
CA GLN A 76 1.44 1.60 16.33
C GLN A 76 2.43 1.45 15.16
N GLN A 77 2.23 0.45 14.29
CA GLN A 77 3.12 0.11 13.20
C GLN A 77 2.70 0.82 11.92
N ALA A 78 3.57 1.70 11.43
CA ALA A 78 3.49 2.28 10.11
C ALA A 78 4.56 1.64 9.22
N GLN A 79 4.17 1.16 8.04
CA GLN A 79 5.13 0.68 7.05
C GLN A 79 5.43 1.79 6.06
N ARG A 80 6.71 1.97 5.74
CA ARG A 80 7.18 3.02 4.84
C ARG A 80 8.00 2.43 3.71
N TRP A 81 7.66 2.81 2.49
CA TRP A 81 8.37 2.42 1.28
C TRP A 81 8.81 3.64 0.49
N HIS A 82 9.98 3.53 -0.14
CA HIS A 82 10.55 4.59 -0.95
C HIS A 82 10.82 4.07 -2.37
N PHE A 83 10.25 4.73 -3.38
CA PHE A 83 10.33 4.30 -4.77
C PHE A 83 11.15 5.29 -5.58
N ALA A 84 12.32 4.85 -6.03
CA ALA A 84 13.29 5.72 -6.70
C ALA A 84 13.14 5.76 -8.23
N GLN A 85 12.59 4.71 -8.87
CA GLN A 85 12.04 4.68 -10.24
C GLN A 85 11.77 3.22 -10.65
N ARG A 86 10.72 3.02 -11.45
CA ARG A 86 10.44 1.85 -12.32
C ARG A 86 9.71 0.60 -11.83
N ALA A 87 9.42 0.40 -10.55
CA ALA A 87 8.43 -0.59 -10.13
C ALA A 87 7.99 -0.32 -8.70
N VAL A 88 6.68 -0.26 -8.47
CA VAL A 88 6.11 -0.02 -7.13
C VAL A 88 5.24 -1.19 -6.71
N SER A 89 5.69 -2.43 -6.90
CA SER A 89 5.12 -3.54 -6.14
C SER A 89 6.03 -3.80 -4.95
N THR A 90 5.80 -3.10 -3.84
CA THR A 90 6.17 -3.65 -2.54
C THR A 90 5.02 -4.50 -2.06
N SER A 91 5.37 -5.66 -1.53
CA SER A 91 4.41 -6.56 -0.90
C SER A 91 5.05 -7.02 0.39
N GLU A 92 4.71 -6.36 1.48
CA GLU A 92 5.07 -6.87 2.81
C GLU A 92 3.86 -7.56 3.42
N PRO A 93 4.07 -8.73 4.05
CA PRO A 93 3.03 -9.31 4.86
C PRO A 93 2.76 -8.38 6.05
N ILE A 94 1.51 -8.02 6.22
CA ILE A 94 1.04 -7.28 7.37
C ILE A 94 0.10 -8.19 8.13
N ALA A 95 0.34 -8.32 9.43
CA ALA A 95 -0.61 -8.92 10.34
C ALA A 95 -1.83 -8.00 10.42
N VAL A 96 -2.98 -8.49 10.00
CA VAL A 96 -4.19 -7.70 9.96
C VAL A 96 -5.26 -8.35 10.82
N PRO A 97 -5.90 -7.62 11.75
CA PRO A 97 -6.97 -8.18 12.57
C PRO A 97 -8.11 -8.70 11.70
N ARG A 98 -8.72 -9.82 12.11
CA ARG A 98 -9.84 -10.48 11.41
C ARG A 98 -11.18 -9.75 11.58
N GLU A 99 -11.14 -8.43 11.59
CA GLU A 99 -12.26 -7.54 11.83
C GLU A 99 -12.35 -6.48 10.72
N THR A 100 -12.91 -5.32 11.04
CA THR A 100 -12.89 -4.15 10.15
C THR A 100 -11.48 -3.57 10.11
N LEU A 101 -10.93 -3.50 8.91
CA LEU A 101 -9.63 -2.92 8.63
C LEU A 101 -9.81 -1.50 8.12
N THR A 102 -9.01 -0.56 8.60
CA THR A 102 -8.83 0.73 7.93
C THR A 102 -7.36 0.89 7.56
N LEU A 103 -7.12 1.07 6.28
CA LEU A 103 -5.82 1.38 5.71
C LEU A 103 -5.74 2.87 5.43
N THR A 104 -4.78 3.55 6.04
CA THR A 104 -4.47 4.95 5.73
C THR A 104 -3.15 4.99 4.99
N LEU A 105 -3.20 5.42 3.75
CA LEU A 105 -2.07 5.59 2.86
C LEU A 105 -1.73 7.07 2.76
N GLU A 106 -0.48 7.42 2.99
CA GLU A 106 0.07 8.74 2.73
C GLU A 106 1.11 8.63 1.61
N LEU A 107 0.89 9.34 0.50
CA LEU A 107 1.84 9.49 -0.59
C LEU A 107 2.49 10.86 -0.50
N THR A 108 3.82 10.88 -0.53
CA THR A 108 4.60 12.11 -0.57
C THR A 108 5.61 12.03 -1.71
N LEU A 109 5.86 13.16 -2.38
CA LEU A 109 7.00 13.25 -3.28
C LEU A 109 8.25 13.16 -2.41
N ALA A 110 9.07 12.14 -2.66
CA ALA A 110 10.33 12.03 -1.97
C ALA A 110 11.23 13.19 -2.39
N GLN A 111 11.88 13.80 -1.42
CA GLN A 111 12.96 14.73 -1.74
C GLN A 111 14.10 13.91 -2.37
N PRO A 112 14.85 14.47 -3.34
CA PRO A 112 16.08 13.82 -3.78
C PRO A 112 16.91 13.53 -2.53
N LEU A 113 17.25 12.25 -2.31
CA LEU A 113 18.09 11.86 -1.19
C LEU A 113 19.34 12.75 -1.23
N PRO A 114 19.69 13.47 -0.14
CA PRO A 114 20.92 14.23 -0.12
C PRO A 114 22.07 13.29 -0.51
N PRO A 115 23.00 13.73 -1.37
CA PRO A 115 24.12 12.89 -1.78
C PRO A 115 24.91 12.48 -0.53
N GLY A 116 24.77 11.20 -0.14
CA GLY A 116 25.47 10.63 1.00
C GLY A 116 24.60 10.31 2.22
N ARG A 117 23.84 9.22 2.13
CA ARG A 117 23.75 8.17 3.16
C ARG A 117 22.73 7.12 2.69
N VAL A 118 23.23 6.01 2.16
CA VAL A 118 22.45 4.79 2.01
C VAL A 118 22.26 4.22 3.42
N GLN A 119 21.15 4.52 4.08
CA GLN A 119 20.76 3.84 5.30
C GLN A 119 19.75 2.75 4.93
N ARG A 120 20.23 1.51 4.95
CA ARG A 120 19.39 0.31 4.92
C ARG A 120 18.92 0.05 6.35
N SER A 121 17.61 -0.04 6.55
CA SER A 121 16.96 -0.67 7.71
C SER A 121 15.78 -1.45 7.19
#